data_AF-A0A9P5GE65-F1
#
_entry.id   AF-A0A9P5GE65-F1
#
_cell.length_a   1.000
_cell.length_b   1.000
_cell.length_c   1.000
_cell.angle_alpha   90.00
_cell.angle_beta   90.00
_cell.angle_gamma   90.00
#
_symmetry.space_group_name_H-M   'P 1'
#
loop_
_entity.id
_entity.type
_entity.pdbx_description
1 polymer ?
#
loop_
_entity_poly.entity_id
_entity_poly.type
_entity_poly.pdbx_seq_one_letter_code
_entity_poly.pdbx_strand_id
1 'polypeptide(L)'
;MSKLFAVTGQNNKRNSGKRAVDTEILLREVQSKPRDSDRYASAVARMNYLHARYRRASKITDNDLLHTLGDGLAEIVTVVEREEWRKLTDVEKCALGIFHKNLGEDMGIPFDPLPSKSDGWKNGLHFAIELIEWTVRYEEEVAKPTATNDQYVRIYVDSALSSLPGFIRTTVRKMLGNDLDDVMRTSLCLESPGPVLWFLLTFIREARKVFLRYLALPRSSSSAVKLVHDMPNQETRLYNFQRKTLQPWYVQPTFWSKWGLGALLVRALGGKVPGSRGERYQPGGYDLMTIGPEPQKEHGAEEMRSDIDVIKARGVATCPFSQAKTKSGHFK
;
A
#
# COMPACT_ATOMS: atom_id res chain seq x y z
N MET A 1 -6.91 5.76 -12.15
CA MET A 1 -6.33 6.39 -10.93
C MET A 1 -5.49 7.68 -11.13
N SER A 2 -4.43 7.72 -11.94
CA SER A 2 -3.51 8.90 -12.04
C SER A 2 -4.20 10.25 -12.35
N LYS A 3 -5.20 10.23 -13.24
CA LYS A 3 -6.03 11.39 -13.60
C LYS A 3 -6.70 12.02 -12.38
N LEU A 4 -7.19 11.20 -11.43
CA LEU A 4 -7.85 11.70 -10.23
C LEU A 4 -6.88 12.51 -9.38
N PHE A 5 -5.65 12.00 -9.16
CA PHE A 5 -4.66 12.72 -8.35
C PHE A 5 -4.24 14.05 -8.98
N ALA A 6 -4.21 14.14 -10.31
CA ALA A 6 -3.95 15.39 -11.00
C ALA A 6 -5.05 16.42 -10.72
N VAL A 7 -6.33 16.06 -10.93
CA VAL A 7 -7.46 17.00 -10.76
C VAL A 7 -7.71 17.39 -9.30
N THR A 8 -7.39 16.50 -8.34
CA THR A 8 -7.55 16.81 -6.91
C THR A 8 -6.36 17.56 -6.32
N GLY A 9 -5.35 17.93 -7.12
CA GLY A 9 -4.13 18.58 -6.66
C GLY A 9 -3.31 17.71 -5.69
N GLN A 10 -3.45 16.39 -5.78
CA GLN A 10 -2.76 15.43 -4.92
C GLN A 10 -1.48 14.87 -5.57
N ASN A 11 -1.34 15.02 -6.88
CA ASN A 11 -0.12 14.77 -7.63
C ASN A 11 0.67 16.07 -7.87
N ASN A 12 1.27 16.63 -6.81
CA ASN A 12 2.20 17.76 -6.91
C ASN A 12 3.36 17.63 -5.91
N LYS A 13 4.42 18.43 -6.07
CA LYS A 13 5.63 18.37 -5.22
C LYS A 13 5.36 18.60 -3.72
N ARG A 14 4.29 19.33 -3.38
CA ARG A 14 3.92 19.62 -1.99
C ARG A 14 3.18 18.45 -1.34
N ASN A 15 2.25 17.82 -2.05
CA ASN A 15 1.27 16.89 -1.50
C ASN A 15 1.61 15.41 -1.75
N SER A 16 2.29 15.10 -2.86
CA SER A 16 2.53 13.71 -3.32
C SER A 16 3.25 12.84 -2.28
N GLY A 17 4.29 13.37 -1.64
CA GLY A 17 5.05 12.64 -0.62
C GLY A 17 4.23 12.34 0.64
N LYS A 18 3.47 13.32 1.15
CA LYS A 18 2.57 13.10 2.29
C LYS A 18 1.49 12.08 1.95
N ARG A 19 0.82 12.25 0.80
CA ARG A 19 -0.23 11.35 0.33
C ARG A 19 0.25 9.90 0.24
N ALA A 20 1.44 9.67 -0.32
CA ALA A 20 1.98 8.32 -0.43
C ALA A 20 2.25 7.69 0.95
N VAL A 21 2.73 8.48 1.92
CA VAL A 21 2.89 8.02 3.30
C VAL A 21 1.53 7.79 3.98
N ASP A 22 0.55 8.67 3.77
CA ASP A 22 -0.82 8.49 4.32
C ASP A 22 -1.45 7.19 3.79
N THR A 23 -1.35 6.93 2.48
CA THR A 23 -1.81 5.68 1.87
C THR A 23 -1.08 4.48 2.45
N GLU A 24 0.24 4.53 2.57
CA GLU A 24 1.02 3.44 3.15
C GLU A 24 0.64 3.17 4.60
N ILE A 25 0.44 4.20 5.42
CA ILE A 25 0.02 4.03 6.82
C ILE A 25 -1.33 3.30 6.87
N LEU A 26 -2.34 3.76 6.13
CA LEU A 26 -3.66 3.11 6.13
C LEU A 26 -3.56 1.63 5.70
N LEU A 27 -2.79 1.33 4.66
CA LEU A 27 -2.57 -0.06 4.23
C LEU A 27 -1.83 -0.89 5.28
N ARG A 28 -0.80 -0.34 5.93
CA ARG A 28 -0.04 -1.04 6.98
C ARG A 28 -0.87 -1.30 8.22
N GLU A 29 -1.76 -0.38 8.59
CA GLU A 29 -2.70 -0.58 9.71
C GLU A 29 -3.62 -1.76 9.43
N VAL A 30 -4.22 -1.80 8.25
CA VAL A 30 -5.11 -2.90 7.82
C VAL A 30 -4.35 -4.23 7.73
N GLN A 31 -3.10 -4.23 7.26
CA GLN A 31 -2.28 -5.44 7.11
C GLN A 31 -1.70 -5.98 8.43
N SER A 32 -1.46 -5.12 9.42
CA SER A 32 -0.70 -5.48 10.63
C SER A 32 -1.55 -5.56 11.90
N LYS A 33 -2.81 -5.17 11.84
CA LYS A 33 -3.72 -5.18 12.99
C LYS A 33 -4.81 -6.24 12.82
N PRO A 34 -5.25 -6.89 13.92
CA PRO A 34 -6.39 -7.80 13.88
C PRO A 34 -7.64 -7.13 13.30
N ARG A 35 -8.42 -7.86 12.50
CA ARG A 35 -9.63 -7.34 11.83
C ARG A 35 -10.68 -6.82 12.82
N ASP A 36 -10.76 -7.42 14.00
CA ASP A 36 -11.67 -7.05 15.09
C ASP A 36 -11.17 -5.88 15.95
N SER A 37 -9.98 -5.33 15.65
CA SER A 37 -9.42 -4.19 16.38
C SER A 37 -9.97 -2.84 15.90
N ASP A 38 -10.03 -1.88 16.82
CA ASP A 38 -10.40 -0.49 16.49
C ASP A 38 -9.47 0.13 15.44
N ARG A 39 -8.18 -0.24 15.44
CA ARG A 39 -7.20 0.27 14.48
C ARG A 39 -7.49 -0.19 13.06
N TYR A 40 -7.80 -1.47 12.87
CA TYR A 40 -8.21 -1.98 11.57
C TYR A 40 -9.46 -1.26 11.08
N ALA A 41 -10.52 -1.25 11.91
CA ALA A 41 -11.80 -0.65 11.54
C ALA A 41 -11.66 0.85 11.23
N SER A 42 -10.89 1.59 12.02
CA SER A 42 -10.66 3.03 11.79
C SER A 42 -9.90 3.29 10.50
N ALA A 43 -8.90 2.46 10.17
CA ALA A 43 -8.14 2.60 8.93
C ALA A 43 -9.01 2.32 7.69
N VAL A 44 -9.83 1.26 7.72
CA VAL A 44 -10.78 0.95 6.63
C VAL A 44 -11.85 2.04 6.51
N ALA A 45 -12.45 2.46 7.63
CA ALA A 45 -13.45 3.53 7.63
C ALA A 45 -12.87 4.84 7.08
N ARG A 46 -11.60 5.14 7.38
CA ARG A 46 -10.94 6.34 6.82
C ARG A 46 -10.76 6.24 5.31
N MET A 47 -10.37 5.07 4.80
CA MET A 47 -10.31 4.83 3.35
C MET A 47 -11.68 4.98 2.70
N ASN A 48 -12.72 4.38 3.29
CA ASN A 48 -14.10 4.45 2.80
C ASN A 48 -14.59 5.89 2.75
N TYR A 49 -14.41 6.66 3.82
CA TYR A 49 -14.76 8.07 3.88
C TYR A 49 -14.07 8.90 2.78
N LEU A 50 -12.74 8.76 2.66
CA LEU A 50 -11.95 9.50 1.67
C LEU A 50 -12.34 9.15 0.23
N HIS A 51 -12.76 7.91 -0.03
CA HIS A 51 -13.22 7.45 -1.35
C HIS A 51 -14.69 7.79 -1.63
N ALA A 52 -15.56 7.90 -0.61
CA ALA A 52 -17.01 7.99 -0.75
C ALA A 52 -17.47 9.10 -1.71
N ARG A 53 -16.92 10.31 -1.57
CA ARG A 53 -17.27 11.44 -2.45
C ARG A 53 -16.93 11.19 -3.91
N TYR A 54 -15.82 10.49 -4.17
CA TYR A 54 -15.35 10.20 -5.52
C TYR A 54 -16.09 9.03 -6.14
N ARG A 55 -16.50 8.05 -5.32
CA ARG A 55 -17.42 6.97 -5.74
C ARG A 55 -18.78 7.55 -6.15
N ARG A 56 -19.38 8.41 -5.30
CA ARG A 56 -20.65 9.10 -5.62
C ARG A 56 -20.60 9.93 -6.89
N ALA A 57 -19.44 10.51 -7.20
CA ALA A 57 -19.22 11.29 -8.42
C ALA A 57 -18.72 10.45 -9.63
N SER A 58 -18.73 9.11 -9.51
CA SER A 58 -18.24 8.17 -10.53
C SER A 58 -16.80 8.46 -11.02
N LYS A 59 -15.96 8.97 -10.12
CA LYS A 59 -14.52 9.24 -10.36
C LYS A 59 -13.61 8.12 -9.87
N ILE A 60 -14.12 7.29 -8.96
CA ILE A 60 -13.56 6.00 -8.58
C ILE A 60 -14.68 4.99 -8.84
N THR A 61 -14.51 4.16 -9.87
CA THR A 61 -15.48 3.11 -10.20
C THR A 61 -15.26 1.88 -9.33
N ASP A 62 -16.23 0.97 -9.31
CA ASP A 62 -16.07 -0.30 -8.61
C ASP A 62 -14.95 -1.16 -9.21
N ASN A 63 -14.76 -1.11 -10.54
CA ASN A 63 -13.63 -1.76 -11.20
C ASN A 63 -12.29 -1.12 -10.81
N ASP A 64 -12.21 0.21 -10.63
CA ASP A 64 -10.97 0.85 -10.13
C ASP A 64 -10.61 0.36 -8.72
N LEU A 65 -11.62 0.15 -7.85
CA LEU A 65 -11.42 -0.37 -6.50
C LEU A 65 -11.04 -1.85 -6.50
N LEU A 66 -11.73 -2.66 -7.30
CA LEU A 66 -11.43 -4.08 -7.44
C LEU A 66 -10.01 -4.28 -8.02
N HIS A 67 -9.62 -3.46 -8.99
CA HIS A 67 -8.27 -3.42 -9.54
C HIS A 67 -7.25 -3.09 -8.47
N THR A 68 -7.44 -2.02 -7.70
CA THR A 68 -6.50 -1.63 -6.65
C THR A 68 -6.37 -2.70 -5.55
N LEU A 69 -7.47 -3.39 -5.22
CA LEU A 69 -7.47 -4.51 -4.28
C LEU A 69 -6.69 -5.71 -4.83
N GLY A 70 -6.92 -6.06 -6.09
CA GLY A 70 -6.29 -7.19 -6.75
C GLY A 70 -4.82 -6.97 -7.10
N ASP A 71 -4.44 -5.75 -7.49
CA ASP A 71 -3.06 -5.31 -7.72
C ASP A 71 -2.22 -5.52 -6.45
N GLY A 72 -2.73 -5.12 -5.29
CA GLY A 72 -2.07 -5.37 -4.01
C GLY A 72 -1.81 -6.86 -3.74
N LEU A 73 -2.74 -7.74 -4.12
CA LEU A 73 -2.59 -9.19 -3.99
C LEU A 73 -1.59 -9.75 -5.01
N ALA A 74 -1.73 -9.36 -6.27
CA ALA A 74 -0.88 -9.80 -7.37
C ALA A 74 0.58 -9.42 -7.10
N GLU A 75 0.83 -8.17 -6.69
CA GLU A 75 2.18 -7.68 -6.38
C GLU A 75 2.82 -8.42 -5.21
N ILE A 76 2.07 -8.79 -4.17
CA ILE A 76 2.63 -9.62 -3.08
C ILE A 76 3.15 -10.95 -3.64
N VAL A 77 2.37 -11.61 -4.50
CA VAL A 77 2.76 -12.90 -5.08
C VAL A 77 3.94 -12.71 -6.04
N THR A 78 3.84 -11.77 -6.98
CA THR A 78 4.86 -11.46 -7.99
C THR A 78 6.18 -11.11 -7.34
N VAL A 79 6.18 -10.19 -6.35
CA VAL A 79 7.40 -9.76 -5.67
C VAL A 79 8.02 -10.91 -4.91
N VAL A 80 7.26 -11.72 -4.15
CA VAL A 80 7.86 -12.85 -3.42
C VAL A 80 8.44 -13.87 -4.38
N GLU A 81 7.73 -14.24 -5.45
CA GLU A 81 8.22 -15.20 -6.43
C GLU A 81 9.45 -14.69 -7.21
N ARG A 82 9.54 -13.38 -7.44
CA ARG A 82 10.66 -12.74 -8.13
C ARG A 82 11.86 -12.47 -7.22
N GLU A 83 11.63 -12.04 -5.99
CA GLU A 83 12.64 -11.44 -5.11
C GLU A 83 13.14 -12.38 -4.01
N GLU A 84 12.32 -13.33 -3.55
CA GLU A 84 12.68 -14.20 -2.43
C GLU A 84 13.27 -15.54 -2.89
N TRP A 85 13.95 -16.24 -1.98
CA TRP A 85 14.60 -17.52 -2.27
C TRP A 85 13.62 -18.70 -2.33
N ARG A 86 12.37 -18.50 -1.88
CA ARG A 86 11.27 -19.47 -1.95
C ARG A 86 10.01 -18.82 -2.49
N LYS A 87 9.12 -19.64 -3.05
CA LYS A 87 7.77 -19.22 -3.44
C LYS A 87 6.82 -19.26 -2.25
N LEU A 88 5.67 -18.60 -2.41
CA LEU A 88 4.54 -18.75 -1.51
C LEU A 88 3.88 -20.12 -1.74
N THR A 89 3.54 -20.77 -0.64
CA THR A 89 2.73 -22.00 -0.64
C THR A 89 1.26 -21.69 -0.91
N ASP A 90 0.50 -22.71 -1.29
CA ASP A 90 -0.95 -22.60 -1.49
C ASP A 90 -1.69 -22.14 -0.22
N VAL A 91 -1.19 -22.53 0.97
CA VAL A 91 -1.75 -22.08 2.25
C VAL A 91 -1.51 -20.60 2.46
N GLU A 92 -0.30 -20.10 2.15
CA GLU A 92 0.02 -18.67 2.25
C GLU A 92 -0.81 -17.85 1.23
N LYS A 93 -0.92 -18.32 -0.01
CA LYS A 93 -1.78 -17.71 -1.04
C LYS A 93 -3.25 -17.72 -0.62
N CYS A 94 -3.73 -18.79 0.02
CA CYS A 94 -5.07 -18.87 0.59
C CYS A 94 -5.29 -17.82 1.69
N ALA A 95 -4.32 -17.64 2.60
CA ALA A 95 -4.39 -16.62 3.64
C ALA A 95 -4.44 -15.20 3.07
N LEU A 96 -3.64 -14.93 2.03
CA LEU A 96 -3.70 -13.65 1.30
C LEU A 96 -5.08 -13.45 0.65
N GLY A 97 -5.66 -14.47 0.06
CA GLY A 97 -7.02 -14.41 -0.50
C GLY A 97 -8.10 -14.15 0.55
N ILE A 98 -8.01 -14.77 1.72
CA ILE A 98 -8.92 -14.49 2.86
C ILE A 98 -8.81 -13.02 3.27
N PHE A 99 -7.57 -12.52 3.42
CA PHE A 99 -7.34 -11.12 3.78
C PHE A 99 -7.94 -10.15 2.76
N HIS A 100 -7.68 -10.35 1.46
CA HIS A 100 -8.17 -9.45 0.41
C HIS A 100 -9.69 -9.53 0.25
N LYS A 101 -10.30 -10.72 0.38
CA LYS A 101 -11.76 -10.85 0.38
C LYS A 101 -12.38 -10.05 1.51
N ASN A 102 -11.88 -10.22 2.74
CA ASN A 102 -12.38 -9.49 3.91
C ASN A 102 -12.20 -7.97 3.75
N LEU A 103 -11.04 -7.53 3.29
CA LEU A 103 -10.78 -6.12 3.04
C LEU A 103 -11.72 -5.55 1.97
N GLY A 104 -11.93 -6.27 0.86
CA GLY A 104 -12.87 -5.83 -0.17
C GLY A 104 -14.31 -5.74 0.32
N GLU A 105 -14.76 -6.69 1.14
CA GLU A 105 -16.09 -6.65 1.79
C GLU A 105 -16.23 -5.44 2.74
N ASP A 106 -15.21 -5.19 3.56
CA ASP A 106 -15.19 -4.07 4.52
C ASP A 106 -15.04 -2.70 3.82
N MET A 107 -14.47 -2.67 2.61
CA MET A 107 -14.43 -1.50 1.74
C MET A 107 -15.69 -1.33 0.85
N GLY A 108 -16.63 -2.27 0.91
CA GLY A 108 -17.83 -2.27 0.07
C GLY A 108 -17.51 -2.32 -1.43
N ILE A 109 -16.51 -3.13 -1.80
CA ILE A 109 -16.13 -3.38 -3.19
C ILE A 109 -16.97 -4.56 -3.71
N PRO A 110 -17.77 -4.38 -4.77
CA PRO A 110 -18.50 -5.49 -5.36
C PRO A 110 -17.54 -6.40 -6.13
N PHE A 111 -17.76 -7.71 -6.01
CA PHE A 111 -17.00 -8.73 -6.72
C PHE A 111 -17.71 -9.23 -7.99
N ASP A 112 -18.69 -8.47 -8.52
CA ASP A 112 -19.50 -8.87 -9.68
C ASP A 112 -18.69 -9.29 -10.92
N PRO A 113 -17.53 -8.68 -11.23
CA PRO A 113 -16.72 -9.10 -12.37
C PRO A 113 -16.03 -10.48 -12.21
N LEU A 114 -16.03 -11.04 -11.00
CA LEU A 114 -15.36 -12.31 -10.70
C LEU A 114 -16.31 -13.49 -10.99
N PRO A 115 -15.94 -14.44 -11.88
CA PRO A 115 -16.79 -15.55 -12.33
C PRO A 115 -17.50 -16.33 -11.22
N SER A 116 -16.83 -16.61 -10.11
CA SER A 116 -17.38 -17.45 -9.05
C SER A 116 -18.21 -16.67 -8.04
N LYS A 117 -18.52 -15.38 -8.29
CA LYS A 117 -19.35 -14.57 -7.39
C LYS A 117 -20.76 -15.15 -7.21
N SER A 118 -21.36 -15.75 -8.24
CA SER A 118 -22.70 -16.36 -8.14
C SER A 118 -22.68 -17.69 -7.38
N ASP A 119 -21.69 -18.53 -7.66
CA ASP A 119 -21.64 -19.91 -7.18
C ASP A 119 -20.88 -20.03 -5.85
N GLY A 120 -20.11 -19.00 -5.52
CA GLY A 120 -19.22 -18.93 -4.38
C GLY A 120 -17.84 -19.51 -4.67
N TRP A 121 -16.83 -19.00 -3.95
CA TRP A 121 -15.48 -19.56 -4.01
C TRP A 121 -15.29 -20.69 -2.99
N LYS A 122 -14.51 -21.71 -3.37
CA LYS A 122 -14.20 -22.87 -2.51
C LYS A 122 -13.40 -22.48 -1.26
N ASN A 123 -12.42 -21.59 -1.41
CA ASN A 123 -11.52 -21.12 -0.35
C ASN A 123 -10.81 -19.83 -0.79
N GLY A 124 -9.91 -19.33 0.08
CA GLY A 124 -9.12 -18.12 -0.21
C GLY A 124 -8.18 -18.26 -1.40
N LEU A 125 -7.67 -19.47 -1.68
CA LEU A 125 -6.79 -19.69 -2.83
C LEU A 125 -7.56 -19.51 -4.15
N HIS A 126 -8.77 -20.08 -4.23
CA HIS A 126 -9.63 -19.91 -5.40
C HIS A 126 -9.94 -18.43 -5.67
N PHE A 127 -10.36 -17.70 -4.62
CA PHE A 127 -10.60 -16.26 -4.72
C PHE A 127 -9.33 -15.49 -5.13
N ALA A 128 -8.17 -15.83 -4.56
CA ALA A 128 -6.92 -15.15 -4.85
C ALA A 128 -6.52 -15.29 -6.33
N ILE A 129 -6.56 -16.51 -6.87
CA ILE A 129 -6.23 -16.78 -8.28
C ILE A 129 -7.17 -16.00 -9.20
N GLU A 130 -8.48 -16.08 -8.96
CA GLU A 130 -9.48 -15.43 -9.79
C GLU A 130 -9.36 -13.90 -9.77
N LEU A 131 -9.09 -13.32 -8.60
CA LEU A 131 -8.85 -11.87 -8.46
C LEU A 131 -7.57 -11.44 -9.18
N ILE A 132 -6.47 -12.19 -9.07
CA ILE A 132 -5.21 -11.90 -9.78
C ILE A 132 -5.44 -11.97 -11.30
N GLU A 133 -6.04 -13.04 -11.79
CA GLU A 133 -6.32 -13.21 -13.23
C GLU A 133 -7.21 -12.10 -13.79
N TRP A 134 -8.26 -11.73 -13.05
CA TRP A 134 -9.11 -10.61 -13.44
C TRP A 134 -8.33 -9.28 -13.47
N THR A 135 -7.48 -9.04 -12.47
CA THR A 135 -6.66 -7.82 -12.36
C THR A 135 -5.73 -7.67 -13.55
N VAL A 136 -4.97 -8.72 -13.90
CA VAL A 136 -4.02 -8.70 -15.02
C VAL A 136 -4.75 -8.42 -16.34
N ARG A 137 -5.89 -9.07 -16.59
CA ARG A 137 -6.70 -8.80 -17.80
C ARG A 137 -7.21 -7.37 -17.84
N TYR A 138 -7.71 -6.87 -16.72
CA TYR A 138 -8.19 -5.49 -16.63
C TYR A 138 -7.07 -4.50 -16.92
N GLU A 139 -5.86 -4.74 -16.42
CA GLU A 139 -4.69 -3.90 -16.70
C GLU A 139 -4.31 -3.90 -18.17
N GLU A 140 -4.30 -5.05 -18.85
CA GLU A 140 -4.04 -5.13 -20.28
C GLU A 140 -5.01 -4.25 -21.10
N GLU A 141 -6.26 -4.15 -20.66
CA GLU A 141 -7.29 -3.30 -21.27
C GLU A 141 -7.07 -1.81 -20.98
N VAL A 142 -6.85 -1.43 -19.71
CA VAL A 142 -6.93 -0.02 -19.29
C VAL A 142 -5.58 0.68 -19.06
N ALA A 143 -4.50 -0.07 -18.79
CA ALA A 143 -3.19 0.48 -18.45
C ALA A 143 -2.46 0.94 -19.73
N LYS A 144 -2.88 2.08 -20.26
CA LYS A 144 -2.28 2.71 -21.45
C LYS A 144 -1.37 3.89 -21.07
N PRO A 145 -0.29 4.15 -21.83
CA PRO A 145 0.55 5.31 -21.63
C PRO A 145 -0.26 6.60 -21.83
N THR A 146 -0.25 7.47 -20.84
CA THR A 146 -0.92 8.79 -20.90
C THR A 146 -0.04 9.87 -20.29
N ALA A 147 -0.23 11.12 -20.72
CA ALA A 147 0.53 12.26 -20.19
C ALA A 147 0.39 12.41 -18.66
N THR A 148 -0.77 12.06 -18.10
CA THR A 148 -1.00 12.07 -16.65
C THR A 148 -0.18 11.01 -15.90
N ASN A 149 0.15 9.90 -16.54
CA ASN A 149 0.99 8.85 -15.95
C ASN A 149 2.46 9.29 -15.93
N ASP A 150 2.98 9.87 -17.02
CA ASP A 150 4.33 10.45 -17.03
C ASP A 150 4.45 11.58 -16.00
N GLN A 151 3.44 12.46 -15.90
CA GLN A 151 3.40 13.49 -14.86
C GLN A 151 3.44 12.89 -13.45
N TYR A 152 2.71 11.79 -13.21
CA TYR A 152 2.75 11.08 -11.93
C TYR A 152 4.15 10.59 -11.57
N VAL A 153 4.81 9.90 -12.50
CA VAL A 153 6.18 9.41 -12.30
C VAL A 153 7.14 10.58 -12.06
N ARG A 154 7.11 11.62 -12.89
CA ARG A 154 7.99 12.79 -12.74
C ARG A 154 7.81 13.47 -11.40
N ILE A 155 6.57 13.69 -10.97
CA ILE A 155 6.32 14.36 -9.70
C ILE A 155 6.73 13.47 -8.55
N TYR A 156 6.42 12.19 -8.58
CA TYR A 156 6.70 11.29 -7.47
C TYR A 156 8.19 10.93 -7.34
N VAL A 157 8.82 10.53 -8.45
CA VAL A 157 10.22 10.09 -8.50
C VAL A 157 11.17 11.27 -8.60
N ASP A 158 11.00 12.13 -9.61
CA ASP A 158 11.99 13.18 -9.89
C ASP A 158 11.95 14.29 -8.84
N SER A 159 10.78 14.59 -8.24
CA SER A 159 10.72 15.56 -7.15
C SER A 159 11.39 15.04 -5.88
N ALA A 160 11.24 13.74 -5.57
CA ALA A 160 11.89 13.12 -4.42
C ALA A 160 13.41 13.19 -4.56
N LEU A 161 13.93 13.00 -5.77
CA LEU A 161 15.36 13.02 -6.08
C LEU A 161 15.85 14.37 -6.63
N SER A 162 15.07 15.44 -6.44
CA SER A 162 15.36 16.76 -7.03
C SER A 162 16.66 17.41 -6.52
N SER A 163 17.22 16.92 -5.41
CA SER A 163 18.53 17.29 -4.89
C SER A 163 19.71 16.54 -5.53
N LEU A 164 19.45 15.45 -6.25
CA LEU A 164 20.49 14.58 -6.80
C LEU A 164 20.78 14.90 -8.29
N PRO A 165 21.98 14.58 -8.79
CA PRO A 165 22.33 14.69 -10.21
C PRO A 165 21.36 13.96 -11.14
N GLY A 166 21.20 14.47 -12.37
CA GLY A 166 20.25 13.93 -13.34
C GLY A 166 20.45 12.44 -13.66
N PHE A 167 21.69 11.98 -13.78
CA PHE A 167 21.98 10.57 -14.05
C PHE A 167 21.44 9.63 -12.96
N ILE A 168 21.45 10.05 -11.68
CA ILE A 168 20.89 9.26 -10.58
C ILE A 168 19.38 9.13 -10.75
N ARG A 169 18.69 10.20 -11.14
CA ARG A 169 17.24 10.17 -11.38
C ARG A 169 16.89 9.20 -12.50
N THR A 170 17.61 9.28 -13.63
CA THR A 170 17.44 8.35 -14.75
C THR A 170 17.72 6.91 -14.33
N THR A 171 18.78 6.65 -13.56
CA THR A 171 19.06 5.31 -13.04
C THR A 171 17.94 4.80 -12.13
N VAL A 172 17.43 5.62 -11.21
CA VAL A 172 16.32 5.22 -10.34
C VAL A 172 15.04 4.96 -11.13
N ARG A 173 14.71 5.77 -12.15
CA ARG A 173 13.57 5.49 -13.04
C ARG A 173 13.70 4.13 -13.73
N LYS A 174 14.88 3.81 -14.25
CA LYS A 174 15.17 2.50 -14.87
C LYS A 174 15.13 1.35 -13.87
N MET A 175 15.59 1.56 -12.64
CA MET A 175 15.47 0.57 -11.56
C MET A 175 14.00 0.31 -11.21
N LEU A 176 13.19 1.36 -11.05
CA LEU A 176 11.75 1.23 -10.83
C LEU A 176 11.06 0.51 -11.99
N GLY A 177 11.44 0.84 -13.23
CA GLY A 177 10.92 0.17 -14.42
C GLY A 177 11.28 -1.32 -14.49
N ASN A 178 12.46 -1.73 -14.00
CA ASN A 178 12.88 -3.14 -13.95
C ASN A 178 12.01 -3.99 -13.01
N ASP A 179 11.43 -3.36 -12.00
CA ASP A 179 10.65 -4.03 -10.96
C ASP A 179 9.16 -4.13 -11.29
N LEU A 180 8.74 -3.58 -12.44
CA LEU A 180 7.39 -3.63 -12.96
C LEU A 180 7.31 -4.57 -14.17
N ASP A 181 6.14 -5.15 -14.41
CA ASP A 181 5.86 -5.84 -15.67
C ASP A 181 5.82 -4.85 -16.85
N ASP A 182 5.82 -5.39 -18.08
CA ASP A 182 5.88 -4.57 -19.28
C ASP A 182 4.65 -3.70 -19.51
N VAL A 183 3.45 -4.15 -19.12
CA VAL A 183 2.20 -3.38 -19.24
C VAL A 183 2.28 -2.17 -18.32
N MET A 184 2.56 -2.39 -17.03
CA MET A 184 2.62 -1.31 -16.04
C MET A 184 3.78 -0.34 -16.33
N ARG A 185 4.99 -0.85 -16.62
CA ARG A 185 6.16 -0.04 -16.99
C ARG A 185 5.86 0.87 -18.18
N THR A 186 5.27 0.32 -19.23
CA THR A 186 4.92 1.08 -20.44
C THR A 186 3.82 2.10 -20.14
N SER A 187 2.80 1.73 -19.37
CA SER A 187 1.70 2.64 -19.00
C SER A 187 2.20 3.85 -18.19
N LEU A 188 3.22 3.67 -17.37
CA LEU A 188 3.87 4.70 -16.55
C LEU A 188 4.95 5.49 -17.29
N CYS A 189 5.19 5.19 -18.57
CA CYS A 189 6.24 5.80 -19.37
C CYS A 189 7.65 5.67 -18.73
N LEU A 190 7.90 4.54 -18.07
CA LEU A 190 9.19 4.23 -17.46
C LEU A 190 10.13 3.56 -18.46
N GLU A 191 11.37 4.04 -18.48
CA GLU A 191 12.40 3.48 -19.34
C GLU A 191 12.80 2.08 -18.89
N SER A 192 13.03 1.17 -19.85
CA SER A 192 13.63 -0.12 -19.53
C SER A 192 15.10 0.06 -19.12
N PRO A 193 15.61 -0.79 -18.21
CA PRO A 193 17.03 -0.82 -17.91
C PRO A 193 17.81 -1.27 -19.15
N GLY A 194 18.97 -0.66 -19.39
CA GLY A 194 19.90 -1.16 -20.41
C GLY A 194 20.53 -2.49 -19.97
N PRO A 195 21.16 -3.26 -20.89
CA PRO A 195 21.66 -4.60 -20.61
C PRO A 195 22.58 -4.70 -19.39
N VAL A 196 23.47 -3.70 -19.21
CA VAL A 196 24.41 -3.65 -18.09
C VAL A 196 23.69 -3.46 -16.75
N LEU A 197 22.75 -2.51 -16.69
CA LEU A 197 21.99 -2.25 -15.46
C LEU A 197 21.08 -3.43 -15.12
N TRP A 198 20.43 -4.02 -16.11
CA TRP A 198 19.61 -5.22 -15.95
C TRP A 198 20.42 -6.38 -15.39
N PHE A 199 21.61 -6.63 -15.96
CA PHE A 199 22.52 -7.67 -15.47
C PHE A 199 22.91 -7.42 -14.01
N LEU A 200 23.30 -6.18 -13.67
CA LEU A 200 23.69 -5.82 -12.31
C LEU A 200 22.55 -6.02 -11.30
N LEU A 201 21.34 -5.55 -11.64
CA LEU A 201 20.15 -5.70 -10.78
C LEU A 201 19.79 -7.17 -10.58
N THR A 202 19.80 -7.96 -11.66
CA THR A 202 19.56 -9.40 -11.61
C THR A 202 20.62 -10.09 -10.75
N PHE A 203 21.89 -9.76 -10.95
CA PHE A 203 22.99 -10.32 -10.16
C PHE A 203 22.84 -10.01 -8.67
N ILE A 204 22.57 -8.75 -8.29
CA ILE A 204 22.36 -8.35 -6.89
C ILE A 204 21.20 -9.15 -6.28
N ARG A 205 20.10 -9.29 -7.02
CA ARG A 205 18.92 -10.05 -6.56
C ARG A 205 19.24 -11.53 -6.36
N GLU A 206 19.85 -12.19 -7.33
CA GLU A 206 20.18 -13.62 -7.23
C GLU A 206 21.25 -13.88 -6.15
N ALA A 207 22.26 -13.01 -6.04
CA ALA A 207 23.23 -13.07 -4.96
C ALA A 207 22.56 -12.94 -3.59
N ARG A 208 21.60 -12.01 -3.43
CA ARG A 208 20.79 -11.88 -2.20
C ARG A 208 20.02 -13.16 -1.89
N LYS A 209 19.38 -13.78 -2.88
CA LYS A 209 18.63 -15.04 -2.68
C LYS A 209 19.54 -16.17 -2.20
N VAL A 210 20.71 -16.34 -2.82
CA VAL A 210 21.71 -17.33 -2.40
C VAL A 210 22.19 -17.05 -0.98
N PHE A 211 22.51 -15.80 -0.66
CA PHE A 211 22.88 -15.40 0.70
C PHE A 211 21.78 -15.70 1.71
N LEU A 212 20.53 -15.32 1.43
CA LEU A 212 19.39 -15.55 2.33
C LEU A 212 19.11 -17.05 2.54
N ARG A 213 19.33 -17.88 1.52
CA ARG A 213 19.07 -19.31 1.60
C ARG A 213 20.13 -20.09 2.37
N TYR A 214 21.40 -19.72 2.23
CA TYR A 214 22.52 -20.54 2.73
C TYR A 214 23.33 -19.89 3.86
N LEU A 215 23.31 -18.56 4.00
CA LEU A 215 24.17 -17.82 4.93
C LEU A 215 23.39 -17.03 5.98
N ALA A 216 22.14 -16.65 5.71
CA ALA A 216 21.32 -15.92 6.67
C ALA A 216 20.77 -16.85 7.76
N LEU A 217 20.94 -16.44 9.01
CA LEU A 217 20.31 -17.11 10.15
C LEU A 217 18.80 -16.85 10.18
N PRO A 218 18.00 -17.75 10.79
CA PRO A 218 16.58 -17.50 11.05
C PRO A 218 16.38 -16.15 11.75
N ARG A 219 15.48 -15.31 11.23
CA ARG A 219 15.20 -14.01 11.83
C ARG A 219 14.41 -14.18 13.13
N SER A 220 14.89 -13.58 14.21
CA SER A 220 14.13 -13.49 15.47
C SER A 220 12.91 -12.57 15.31
N SER A 221 11.90 -12.76 16.15
CA SER A 221 10.74 -11.88 16.23
C SER A 221 11.09 -10.43 16.56
N SER A 222 12.17 -10.21 17.33
CA SER A 222 12.69 -8.87 17.64
C SER A 222 13.23 -8.12 16.41
N SER A 223 13.58 -8.85 15.34
CA SER A 223 14.07 -8.29 14.08
C SER A 223 12.95 -8.05 13.06
N ALA A 224 11.70 -8.34 13.43
CA ALA A 224 10.55 -8.11 12.56
C ALA A 224 10.40 -6.61 12.26
N VAL A 225 10.20 -6.30 10.98
CA VAL A 225 10.01 -4.92 10.53
C VAL A 225 8.62 -4.45 10.98
N LYS A 226 8.58 -3.49 11.89
CA LYS A 226 7.34 -2.85 12.37
C LYS A 226 7.31 -1.39 11.95
N LEU A 227 6.54 -1.09 10.90
CA LEU A 227 6.48 0.27 10.36
C LEU A 227 5.50 1.16 11.15
N VAL A 228 4.38 0.62 11.63
CA VAL A 228 3.45 1.33 12.50
C VAL A 228 3.71 0.95 13.96
N HIS A 229 3.77 1.94 14.84
CA HIS A 229 3.93 1.65 16.28
C HIS A 229 2.72 0.91 16.83
N ASP A 230 2.95 -0.02 17.76
CA ASP A 230 1.88 -0.76 18.43
C ASP A 230 1.11 0.12 19.42
N MET A 231 1.83 0.95 20.16
CA MET A 231 1.27 1.88 21.15
C MET A 231 1.35 3.33 20.66
N PRO A 232 0.38 4.17 21.02
CA PRO A 232 0.45 5.60 20.77
C PRO A 232 1.59 6.24 21.58
N ASN A 233 2.08 7.37 21.10
CA ASN A 233 3.02 8.21 21.81
C ASN A 233 2.40 8.70 23.13
N GLN A 234 3.18 8.67 24.21
CA GLN A 234 2.69 9.04 25.55
C GLN A 234 2.32 10.52 25.65
N GLU A 235 3.05 11.40 24.95
CA GLU A 235 2.85 12.86 25.02
C GLU A 235 1.70 13.31 24.12
N THR A 236 1.71 12.87 22.86
CA THR A 236 0.75 13.35 21.85
C THR A 236 -0.52 12.50 21.76
N ARG A 237 -0.50 11.28 22.30
CA ARG A 237 -1.54 10.25 22.13
C ARG A 237 -1.77 9.82 20.67
N LEU A 238 -0.88 10.19 19.76
CA LEU A 238 -0.92 9.83 18.33
C LEU A 238 0.01 8.65 18.02
N TYR A 239 -0.21 7.96 16.89
CA TYR A 239 0.68 6.90 16.44
C TYR A 239 1.84 7.45 15.61
N ASN A 240 3.02 6.83 15.72
CA ASN A 240 4.18 7.18 14.92
C ASN A 240 4.50 6.12 13.86
N PHE A 241 5.12 6.57 12.78
CA PHE A 241 5.54 5.73 11.65
C PHE A 241 7.07 5.63 11.59
N GLN A 242 7.61 4.47 11.21
CA GLN A 242 9.04 4.16 11.21
C GLN A 242 9.65 3.97 9.81
N ARG A 243 9.02 4.51 8.76
CA ARG A 243 9.61 4.43 7.42
C ARG A 243 10.67 5.50 7.20
N LYS A 244 11.88 5.05 6.85
CA LYS A 244 12.98 5.92 6.43
C LYS A 244 12.75 6.33 4.97
N THR A 245 12.30 7.56 4.75
CA THR A 245 12.24 8.18 3.42
C THR A 245 12.95 9.53 3.45
N LEU A 246 13.03 10.22 2.30
CA LEU A 246 13.58 11.57 2.23
C LEU A 246 12.68 12.62 2.94
N GLN A 247 11.43 12.26 3.27
CA GLN A 247 10.47 13.11 3.98
C GLN A 247 9.92 12.38 5.23
N PRO A 248 10.29 12.81 6.45
CA PRO A 248 10.03 12.06 7.67
C PRO A 248 8.61 12.31 8.23
N TRP A 249 7.58 12.05 7.42
CA TRP A 249 6.17 12.20 7.83
C TRP A 249 5.82 11.26 8.99
N TYR A 250 5.30 11.84 10.08
CA TYR A 250 4.86 11.12 11.30
C TYR A 250 5.94 10.37 12.07
N VAL A 251 7.22 10.64 11.77
CA VAL A 251 8.35 9.99 12.42
C VAL A 251 8.72 10.75 13.70
N GLN A 252 8.78 10.03 14.82
CA GLN A 252 9.16 10.61 16.10
C GLN A 252 10.63 11.07 16.09
N PRO A 253 10.92 12.29 16.59
CA PRO A 253 12.29 12.77 16.77
C PRO A 253 12.94 12.10 17.98
N THR A 254 13.86 11.17 17.71
CA THR A 254 14.73 10.55 18.70
C THR A 254 16.18 10.92 18.40
N PHE A 255 17.09 10.68 19.35
CA PHE A 255 18.52 10.91 19.12
C PHE A 255 19.00 10.17 17.86
N TRP A 256 18.67 8.89 17.74
CA TRP A 256 19.06 8.05 16.60
C TRP A 256 18.36 8.41 15.30
N SER A 257 17.09 8.84 15.32
CA SER A 257 16.39 9.25 14.09
C SER A 257 16.92 10.59 13.55
N LYS A 258 17.57 11.40 14.38
CA LYS A 258 18.21 12.67 13.98
C LYS A 258 19.69 12.52 13.61
N TRP A 259 20.44 11.67 14.31
CA TRP A 259 21.91 11.64 14.26
C TRP A 259 22.52 10.27 13.93
N GLY A 260 21.73 9.21 13.83
CA GLY A 260 22.24 7.89 13.44
C GLY A 260 22.78 7.88 12.01
N LEU A 261 23.55 6.84 11.66
CA LEU A 261 24.15 6.68 10.32
C LEU A 261 23.13 6.81 9.19
N GLY A 262 21.95 6.22 9.35
CA GLY A 262 20.86 6.36 8.38
C GLY A 262 20.36 7.80 8.23
N ALA A 263 20.32 8.57 9.31
CA ALA A 263 19.93 9.98 9.28
C ALA A 263 20.98 10.84 8.55
N LEU A 264 22.27 10.54 8.74
CA LEU A 264 23.35 11.19 7.99
C LEU A 264 23.26 10.91 6.49
N LEU A 265 22.99 9.65 6.10
CA LEU A 265 22.77 9.28 4.70
C LEU A 265 21.57 10.01 4.09
N VAL A 266 20.44 10.08 4.83
CA VAL A 266 19.26 10.84 4.38
C VAL A 266 19.60 12.31 4.15
N ARG A 267 20.39 12.93 5.03
CA ARG A 267 20.85 14.32 4.85
C ARG A 267 21.75 14.46 3.63
N ALA A 268 22.69 13.53 3.42
CA ALA A 268 23.60 13.53 2.28
C ALA A 268 22.84 13.44 0.94
N LEU A 269 21.73 12.71 0.91
CA LEU A 269 20.84 12.61 -0.26
C LEU A 269 19.88 13.81 -0.41
N GLY A 270 19.98 14.83 0.44
CA GLY A 270 19.14 16.04 0.44
C GLY A 270 17.79 15.88 1.14
N GLY A 271 17.54 14.72 1.77
CA GLY A 271 16.37 14.45 2.58
C GLY A 271 16.34 15.25 3.89
N LYS A 272 15.25 15.10 4.64
CA LYS A 272 15.03 15.77 5.92
C LYS A 272 14.96 14.75 7.05
N VAL A 273 15.43 15.16 8.23
CA VAL A 273 15.36 14.34 9.44
C VAL A 273 14.18 14.77 10.31
N PRO A 274 13.62 13.88 11.14
CA PRO A 274 12.48 14.20 12.00
C PRO A 274 12.69 15.47 12.83
N GLY A 275 11.69 16.35 12.83
CA GLY A 275 11.72 17.63 13.55
C GLY A 275 12.56 18.75 12.91
N SER A 276 13.28 18.51 11.80
CA SER A 276 14.14 19.54 11.20
C SER A 276 13.40 20.69 10.49
N ARG A 277 12.07 20.60 10.36
CA ARG A 277 11.21 21.60 9.70
C ARG A 277 10.02 21.96 10.59
N GLY A 278 10.22 21.93 11.92
CA GLY A 278 9.14 22.11 12.89
C GLY A 278 8.03 21.08 12.66
N GLU A 279 6.78 21.54 12.71
CA GLU A 279 5.57 20.71 12.58
C GLU A 279 5.22 20.30 11.15
N ARG A 280 5.98 20.75 10.13
CA ARG A 280 5.66 20.48 8.72
C ARG A 280 5.46 18.99 8.43
N TYR A 281 6.26 18.13 9.04
CA TYR A 281 6.22 16.67 8.84
C TYR A 281 5.45 15.94 9.95
N GLN A 282 4.76 16.66 10.83
CA GLN A 282 3.96 16.12 11.93
C GLN A 282 4.73 15.11 12.80
N PRO A 283 5.88 15.50 13.39
CA PRO A 283 6.68 14.61 14.24
C PRO A 283 5.91 14.01 15.42
N GLY A 284 4.81 14.65 15.83
CA GLY A 284 3.92 14.18 16.89
C GLY A 284 3.16 12.89 16.55
N GLY A 285 3.00 12.54 15.27
CA GLY A 285 2.31 11.32 14.83
C GLY A 285 1.04 11.58 14.02
N TYR A 286 0.30 10.52 13.73
CA TYR A 286 -0.98 10.53 13.01
C TYR A 286 -2.12 9.96 13.86
N ASP A 287 -3.34 10.35 13.51
CA ASP A 287 -4.59 9.77 13.99
C ASP A 287 -5.37 9.21 12.78
N LEU A 288 -5.88 7.98 12.93
CA LEU A 288 -6.63 7.28 11.88
C LEU A 288 -7.93 7.99 11.52
N MET A 289 -8.53 8.73 12.46
CA MET A 289 -9.76 9.48 12.21
C MET A 289 -9.51 10.71 11.31
N THR A 290 -8.28 11.23 11.28
CA THR A 290 -7.97 12.52 10.65
C THR A 290 -6.92 12.45 9.54
N ILE A 291 -6.14 11.36 9.44
CA ILE A 291 -5.07 11.20 8.43
C ILE A 291 -5.58 11.40 7.00
N GLY A 292 -4.79 12.04 6.14
CA GLY A 292 -5.16 12.33 4.74
C GLY A 292 -5.00 13.80 4.36
N PRO A 293 -5.68 14.24 3.29
CA PRO A 293 -5.60 15.62 2.78
C PRO A 293 -6.09 16.65 3.82
N GLU A 294 -5.44 17.82 3.88
CA GLU A 294 -5.77 18.89 4.83
C GLU A 294 -7.27 19.24 4.88
N PRO A 295 -7.98 19.41 3.74
CA PRO A 295 -9.39 19.78 3.75
C PRO A 295 -10.33 18.68 4.24
N GLN A 296 -9.83 17.49 4.60
CA GLN A 296 -10.63 16.35 5.05
C GLN A 296 -10.28 15.92 6.49
N LYS A 297 -9.35 16.62 7.16
CA LYS A 297 -8.91 16.25 8.51
C LYS A 297 -10.02 16.34 9.55
N GLU A 298 -10.86 17.36 9.47
CA GLU A 298 -11.88 17.68 10.48
C GLU A 298 -13.30 17.20 10.10
N HIS A 299 -13.41 16.41 9.03
CA HIS A 299 -14.70 15.97 8.50
C HIS A 299 -14.81 14.44 8.49
N GLY A 300 -16.06 13.96 8.49
CA GLY A 300 -16.36 12.53 8.37
C GLY A 300 -16.37 11.73 9.66
N ALA A 301 -16.20 12.37 10.83
CA ALA A 301 -16.09 11.66 12.09
C ALA A 301 -17.32 10.78 12.41
N GLU A 302 -18.53 11.28 12.16
CA GLU A 302 -19.77 10.52 12.39
C GLU A 302 -19.95 9.38 11.38
N GLU A 303 -19.73 9.66 10.09
CA GLU A 303 -19.77 8.65 9.02
C GLU A 303 -18.78 7.50 9.31
N MET A 304 -17.56 7.85 9.72
CA MET A 304 -16.53 6.88 10.08
C MET A 304 -16.89 6.06 11.32
N ARG A 305 -17.49 6.65 12.37
CA ARG A 305 -17.93 5.91 13.56
C ARG A 305 -18.97 4.85 13.19
N SER A 306 -19.97 5.24 12.39
CA SER A 306 -20.98 4.29 11.90
C SER A 306 -20.35 3.16 11.09
N ASP A 307 -19.37 3.45 10.24
CA ASP A 307 -18.68 2.45 9.44
C ASP A 307 -17.80 1.52 10.29
N ILE A 308 -17.11 2.07 11.31
CA ILE A 308 -16.34 1.30 12.30
C ILE A 308 -17.24 0.27 13.00
N ASP A 309 -18.43 0.67 13.45
CA ASP A 309 -19.35 -0.23 14.13
C ASP A 309 -19.79 -1.39 13.22
N VAL A 310 -20.07 -1.10 11.95
CA VAL A 310 -20.42 -2.10 10.93
C VAL A 310 -19.26 -3.06 10.67
N ILE A 311 -18.03 -2.56 10.51
CA ILE A 311 -16.83 -3.38 10.25
C ILE A 311 -16.54 -4.28 11.45
N LYS A 312 -16.60 -3.75 12.68
CA LYS A 312 -16.38 -4.53 13.90
C LYS A 312 -17.43 -5.62 14.08
N ALA A 313 -18.69 -5.35 13.76
CA ALA A 313 -19.75 -6.36 13.79
C ALA A 313 -19.48 -7.53 12.79
N ARG A 314 -18.82 -7.26 11.66
CA ARG A 314 -18.40 -8.29 10.69
C ARG A 314 -17.11 -9.01 11.08
N GLY A 315 -16.26 -8.38 11.88
CA GLY A 315 -14.95 -8.90 12.32
C GLY A 315 -15.01 -10.14 13.21
N VAL A 316 -16.20 -10.56 13.68
CA VAL A 316 -16.39 -11.76 14.49
C VAL A 316 -15.97 -13.01 13.69
N ALA A 317 -14.95 -13.69 14.21
CA ALA A 317 -14.12 -14.71 13.55
C ALA A 317 -14.89 -15.84 12.85
N THR A 318 -15.28 -15.62 11.61
CA THR A 318 -15.78 -16.66 10.72
C THR A 318 -15.00 -16.63 9.41
N CYS A 319 -14.55 -17.79 8.95
CA CYS A 319 -13.91 -17.90 7.64
C CYS A 319 -14.91 -17.38 6.57
N PRO A 320 -14.51 -16.44 5.69
CA PRO A 320 -15.42 -15.84 4.73
C PRO A 320 -15.87 -16.81 3.62
N PHE A 321 -15.34 -18.04 3.63
CA PHE A 321 -15.71 -19.15 2.75
C PHE A 321 -16.44 -20.28 3.50
N SER A 322 -16.71 -20.11 4.80
CA SER A 322 -17.46 -21.11 5.55
C SER A 322 -18.93 -21.12 5.11
N GLN A 323 -19.46 -22.29 4.76
CA GLN A 323 -20.86 -22.46 4.35
C GLN A 323 -21.88 -22.31 5.51
N ALA A 324 -21.43 -21.88 6.70
CA ALA A 324 -22.30 -21.68 7.86
C ALA A 324 -23.36 -20.58 7.62
N LYS A 325 -23.05 -19.55 6.81
CA LYS A 325 -24.00 -18.48 6.46
C LYS A 325 -25.11 -18.93 5.49
N THR A 326 -24.92 -20.01 4.73
CA THR A 326 -25.90 -20.44 3.72
C THR A 326 -27.12 -21.13 4.34
N LYS A 327 -27.05 -21.57 5.60
CA LYS A 327 -28.14 -22.28 6.28
C LYS A 327 -29.05 -21.41 7.16
N SER A 328 -28.71 -20.13 7.40
CA SER A 328 -29.52 -19.25 8.25
C SER A 328 -30.55 -18.38 7.49
N GLY A 329 -30.63 -18.51 6.16
CA GLY A 329 -31.56 -17.73 5.31
C GLY A 329 -32.85 -18.46 4.91
N HIS A 330 -33.06 -19.69 5.36
CA HIS A 330 -34.27 -20.48 5.07
C HIS A 330 -34.79 -21.13 6.35
N PHE A 331 -35.36 -20.32 7.24
CA PHE A 331 -36.40 -20.79 8.16
C PHE A 331 -37.46 -19.70 8.30
N LYS A 332 -38.53 -19.93 7.52
CA LYS A 332 -39.87 -19.31 7.52
C LYS A 332 -40.00 -17.86 7.08
#